data_AF-A0A062GCG4-F1
#
_entry.id   AF-A0A062GCG4-F1
#
_cell.length_a   1.000
_cell.length_b   1.000
_cell.length_c   1.000
_cell.angle_alpha   90.00
_cell.angle_beta   90.00
_cell.angle_gamma   90.00
#
_symmetry.space_group_name_H-M   'P 1'
#
loop_
_entity.id
_entity.type
_entity.pdbx_description
1 polymer ?
#
loop_
_entity_poly.entity_id
_entity_poly.type
_entity_poly.pdbx_seq_one_letter_code
_entity_poly.pdbx_strand_id
1 'polypeptide(L)'
;MAKILVLKSSIMGEGSQTNRLIDIMLEHRKDQGLQDDITIRNLAEMNLPVLDLEIFQALRGAENVNQDIQQIVALSDELIAELKNTDLLVIGSPMYNLNVPTQLKNWFDLVARARQTFRYTETYPQGLV
;
A
#
# COMPACT_ATOMS: atom_id res chain seq x y z
N MET A 1 -11.32 3.07 18.77
CA MET A 1 -11.49 2.81 17.33
C MET A 1 -10.17 3.08 16.68
N ALA A 2 -9.43 2.02 16.31
CA ALA A 2 -8.21 2.18 15.54
C ALA A 2 -8.56 2.21 14.05
N LYS A 3 -7.87 3.03 13.26
CA LYS A 3 -7.91 3.00 11.81
C LYS A 3 -6.95 1.93 11.31
N ILE A 4 -7.48 0.88 10.70
CA ILE A 4 -6.71 -0.27 10.23
C ILE A 4 -6.74 -0.27 8.70
N LEU A 5 -5.56 -0.20 8.09
CA LEU A 5 -5.39 -0.45 6.66
C LEU A 5 -4.87 -1.86 6.46
N VAL A 6 -5.62 -2.66 5.71
CA VAL A 6 -5.29 -4.04 5.39
C VAL A 6 -4.92 -4.14 3.91
N LEU A 7 -3.71 -4.61 3.63
CA LEU A 7 -3.25 -4.90 2.28
C LEU A 7 -3.24 -6.41 2.05
N LYS A 8 -4.13 -6.92 1.19
CA LYS A 8 -4.10 -8.31 0.73
C LYS A 8 -3.38 -8.37 -0.61
N SER A 9 -2.26 -9.09 -0.71
CA SER A 9 -1.45 -9.14 -1.95
C SER A 9 -1.37 -10.51 -2.61
N SER A 10 -2.06 -11.50 -2.07
CA SER A 10 -2.07 -12.86 -2.61
C SER A 10 -2.90 -12.96 -3.90
N ILE A 11 -2.32 -13.51 -4.97
CA ILE A 11 -3.04 -13.78 -6.23
C ILE A 11 -3.97 -15.00 -6.15
N MET A 12 -3.93 -15.75 -5.04
CA MET A 12 -4.76 -16.96 -4.84
C MET A 12 -6.19 -16.67 -4.37
N GLY A 13 -6.59 -15.40 -4.17
CA GLY A 13 -7.94 -15.04 -3.71
C GLY A 13 -8.34 -15.79 -2.43
N GLU A 14 -9.52 -16.42 -2.46
CA GLU A 14 -10.08 -17.26 -1.38
C GLU A 14 -9.18 -18.47 -1.01
N GLY A 15 -8.34 -18.94 -1.93
CA GLY A 15 -7.37 -20.00 -1.66
C GLY A 15 -6.16 -19.57 -0.83
N SER A 16 -6.04 -18.28 -0.51
CA SER A 16 -4.88 -17.72 0.18
C SER A 16 -4.89 -17.98 1.68
N GLN A 17 -3.87 -18.69 2.17
CA GLN A 17 -3.66 -18.88 3.60
C GLN A 17 -3.29 -17.56 4.31
N THR A 18 -2.53 -16.68 3.65
CA THR A 18 -2.16 -15.39 4.23
C THR A 18 -3.38 -14.47 4.39
N ASN A 19 -4.29 -14.44 3.41
CA ASN A 19 -5.54 -13.67 3.54
C ASN A 19 -6.40 -14.24 4.68
N ARG A 20 -6.52 -15.58 4.77
CA ARG A 20 -7.25 -16.23 5.85
C ARG A 20 -6.73 -15.88 7.24
N LEU A 21 -5.40 -15.80 7.41
CA LEU A 21 -4.80 -15.38 8.69
C LEU A 21 -5.16 -13.94 9.07
N ILE A 22 -5.25 -13.04 8.09
CA ILE A 22 -5.74 -11.68 8.33
C ILE A 22 -7.21 -11.70 8.76
N ASP A 23 -8.04 -12.45 8.05
CA ASP A 23 -9.48 -12.51 8.34
C ASP A 23 -9.73 -13.02 9.78
N ILE A 24 -9.00 -14.06 10.20
CA ILE A 24 -9.01 -14.56 11.59
C ILE A 24 -8.59 -13.47 12.59
N MET A 25 -7.56 -12.68 12.27
CA MET A 25 -7.11 -11.60 13.15
C MET A 25 -8.17 -10.50 13.29
N LEU A 26 -8.82 -10.10 12.19
CA LEU A 26 -9.89 -9.11 12.19
C LEU A 26 -11.13 -9.61 12.95
N GLU A 27 -11.51 -10.88 12.75
CA GLU A 27 -12.59 -11.54 13.49
C GLU A 27 -12.30 -11.54 15.00
N HIS A 28 -11.07 -11.92 15.39
CA HIS A 28 -10.69 -11.93 16.80
C HIS A 28 -10.79 -10.55 17.45
N ARG A 29 -10.39 -9.49 16.75
CA ARG A 29 -10.52 -8.10 17.23
C ARG A 29 -11.98 -7.70 17.42
N LYS A 30 -12.83 -8.06 16.46
CA LYS A 30 -14.28 -7.83 16.53
C LYS A 30 -14.91 -8.57 17.72
N ASP A 31 -14.53 -9.83 17.95
CA ASP A 31 -15.03 -10.64 19.07
C ASP A 31 -14.62 -10.09 20.44
N GLN A 32 -13.48 -9.38 20.51
CA GLN A 32 -13.07 -8.62 21.69
C GLN A 32 -13.85 -7.31 21.90
N GLY A 33 -14.82 -7.00 21.03
CA GLY A 33 -15.63 -5.78 21.09
C GLY A 33 -14.90 -4.53 20.60
N LEU A 34 -13.77 -4.68 19.88
CA LEU A 34 -13.10 -3.54 19.27
C LEU A 34 -13.94 -3.00 18.10
N GLN A 35 -14.15 -1.69 18.11
CA GLN A 35 -14.83 -0.97 17.04
C GLN A 35 -13.77 -0.32 16.15
N ASP A 36 -13.05 -1.11 15.38
CA ASP A 36 -12.02 -0.61 14.46
C ASP A 36 -12.65 -0.10 13.16
N ASP A 37 -12.06 0.95 12.59
CA ASP A 37 -12.39 1.46 11.26
C ASP A 37 -11.45 0.78 10.26
N ILE A 38 -11.97 -0.16 9.48
CA ILE A 38 -11.17 -1.09 8.66
C ILE A 38 -11.32 -0.74 7.18
N THR A 39 -10.20 -0.40 6.55
CA THR A 39 -10.08 -0.28 5.09
C THR A 39 -9.30 -1.47 4.54
N ILE A 40 -9.87 -2.18 3.56
CA ILE A 40 -9.22 -3.35 2.93
C ILE A 40 -8.92 -3.01 1.47
N ARG A 41 -7.66 -3.17 1.08
CA ARG A 41 -7.19 -3.05 -0.31
C ARG A 41 -6.70 -4.42 -0.80
N ASN A 42 -7.39 -4.96 -1.82
CA ASN A 42 -6.94 -6.15 -2.52
C ASN A 42 -5.99 -5.77 -3.65
N LEU A 43 -4.69 -5.80 -3.39
CA LEU A 43 -3.67 -5.38 -4.35
C LEU A 43 -3.64 -6.28 -5.60
N ALA A 44 -4.13 -7.53 -5.50
CA ALA A 44 -4.24 -8.43 -6.65
C ALA A 44 -5.30 -7.97 -7.68
N GLU A 45 -6.27 -7.16 -7.26
CA GLU A 45 -7.39 -6.70 -8.09
C GLU A 45 -7.26 -5.22 -8.52
N MET A 46 -6.40 -4.45 -7.85
CA MET A 46 -6.26 -3.02 -8.11
C MET A 46 -5.54 -2.69 -9.41
N ASN A 47 -4.87 -3.65 -10.06
CA ASN A 47 -4.08 -3.44 -11.28
C ASN A 47 -3.13 -2.23 -11.16
N LEU A 48 -2.40 -2.14 -10.04
CA LEU A 48 -1.52 -1.00 -9.76
C LEU A 48 -0.47 -0.84 -10.86
N PRO A 49 -0.21 0.42 -11.31
CA PRO A 49 0.76 0.70 -12.35
C PRO A 49 2.15 0.19 -11.99
N VAL A 50 2.85 -0.32 -13.00
CA VAL A 50 4.26 -0.69 -12.89
C VAL A 50 5.07 0.59 -13.02
N LEU A 51 6.05 0.76 -12.14
CA LEU A 51 6.92 1.93 -12.15
C LEU A 51 7.78 1.95 -13.43
N ASP A 52 7.66 3.03 -14.21
CA ASP A 52 8.54 3.34 -15.33
C ASP A 52 9.19 4.72 -15.13
N LEU A 53 9.95 5.19 -16.13
CA LEU A 53 10.65 6.47 -16.05
C LEU A 53 9.69 7.66 -15.94
N GLU A 54 8.60 7.66 -16.71
CA GLU A 54 7.66 8.78 -16.79
C GLU A 54 6.87 8.91 -15.48
N ILE A 55 6.35 7.79 -14.98
CA ILE A 55 5.69 7.71 -13.68
C ILE A 55 6.68 8.11 -12.57
N PHE A 56 7.91 7.57 -12.57
CA PHE A 56 8.89 7.88 -11.53
C PHE A 56 9.24 9.37 -11.45
N GLN A 57 9.34 10.05 -12.60
CA GLN A 57 9.55 11.50 -12.65
C GLN A 57 8.32 12.27 -12.14
N ALA A 58 7.12 11.89 -12.59
CA ALA A 58 5.88 12.54 -12.17
C ALA A 58 5.63 12.42 -10.66
N LEU A 59 5.86 11.24 -10.07
CA LEU A 59 5.74 11.03 -8.62
C LEU A 59 6.73 11.88 -7.80
N ARG A 60 7.79 12.41 -8.43
CA ARG A 60 8.78 13.33 -7.84
C ARG A 60 8.51 14.80 -8.15
N GLY A 61 7.37 15.12 -8.76
CA GLY A 61 6.92 16.48 -9.01
C GLY A 61 7.28 17.03 -10.39
N ALA A 62 7.73 16.19 -11.32
CA ALA A 62 7.81 16.62 -12.72
C ALA A 62 6.39 16.86 -13.26
N GLU A 63 6.17 18.01 -13.90
CA GLU A 63 4.92 18.27 -14.60
C GLU A 63 4.79 17.32 -15.80
N ASN A 64 3.58 16.77 -15.98
CA ASN A 64 3.29 15.89 -17.10
C ASN A 64 1.90 16.23 -17.66
N VAL A 65 1.79 16.36 -18.98
CA VAL A 65 0.53 16.67 -19.69
C VAL A 65 -0.33 15.44 -19.96
N ASN A 66 0.23 14.24 -19.80
CA ASN A 66 -0.47 12.98 -19.98
C ASN A 66 -1.44 12.74 -18.82
N GLN A 67 -2.73 12.65 -19.14
CA GLN A 67 -3.80 12.48 -18.16
C GLN A 67 -3.70 11.15 -17.40
N ASP A 68 -3.22 10.08 -18.05
CA ASP A 68 -3.06 8.77 -17.40
C ASP A 68 -2.00 8.85 -16.30
N ILE A 69 -0.89 9.56 -16.56
CA ILE A 69 0.16 9.79 -15.56
C ILE A 69 -0.35 10.66 -14.41
N GLN A 70 -1.14 11.69 -14.70
CA GLN A 70 -1.77 12.52 -13.67
C GLN A 70 -2.70 11.70 -12.78
N GLN A 71 -3.48 10.77 -13.34
CA GLN A 71 -4.33 9.85 -12.58
C GLN A 71 -3.50 8.91 -11.69
N ILE A 72 -2.33 8.45 -12.16
CA ILE A 72 -1.42 7.64 -11.35
C ILE A 72 -0.86 8.44 -10.17
N VAL A 73 -0.51 9.71 -10.37
CA VAL A 73 -0.08 10.60 -9.27
C VAL A 73 -1.21 10.78 -8.25
N ALA A 74 -2.44 11.01 -8.71
CA ALA A 74 -3.61 11.14 -7.83
C ALA A 74 -3.88 9.85 -7.04
N LEU A 75 -3.78 8.68 -7.68
CA LEU A 75 -3.87 7.39 -6.99
C LEU A 75 -2.77 7.24 -5.93
N SER A 76 -1.53 7.61 -6.26
CA SER A 76 -0.44 7.60 -5.29
C SER A 76 -0.70 8.54 -4.10
N ASP A 77 -1.24 9.73 -4.34
CA ASP A 77 -1.63 10.67 -3.28
C ASP A 77 -2.73 10.08 -2.37
N GLU A 78 -3.73 9.39 -2.94
CA GLU A 78 -4.77 8.66 -2.19
C GLU A 78 -4.15 7.58 -1.30
N LEU A 79 -3.31 6.70 -1.86
CA LEU A 79 -2.67 5.61 -1.11
C LEU A 79 -1.76 6.12 0.02
N ILE A 80 -1.06 7.24 -0.21
CA ILE A 80 -0.24 7.88 0.83
C ILE A 80 -1.12 8.51 1.91
N ALA A 81 -2.25 9.11 1.55
CA ALA A 81 -3.19 9.68 2.51
C ALA A 81 -3.80 8.59 3.41
N GLU A 82 -4.15 7.43 2.84
CA GLU A 82 -4.58 6.26 3.61
C GLU A 82 -3.50 5.81 4.60
N LEU A 83 -2.27 5.65 4.12
CA LEU A 83 -1.13 5.23 4.95
C LEU A 83 -0.88 6.20 6.10
N LYS A 84 -0.88 7.51 5.84
CA LYS A 84 -0.69 8.56 6.86
C LYS A 84 -1.80 8.61 7.90
N ASN A 85 -3.01 8.20 7.54
CA ASN A 85 -4.18 8.24 8.41
C ASN A 85 -4.44 6.90 9.11
N THR A 86 -3.51 5.95 9.04
CA THR A 86 -3.64 4.60 9.59
C THR A 86 -2.93 4.47 10.94
N ASP A 87 -3.60 3.90 11.94
CA ASP A 87 -3.00 3.57 13.23
C ASP A 87 -2.30 2.19 13.19
N LEU A 88 -2.84 1.25 12.40
CA LEU A 88 -2.31 -0.10 12.22
C LEU A 88 -2.35 -0.52 10.75
N LEU A 89 -1.16 -0.72 10.16
CA LEU A 89 -1.00 -1.30 8.83
C LEU A 89 -0.82 -2.82 8.93
N VAL A 90 -1.69 -3.58 8.27
CA VAL A 90 -1.64 -5.04 8.20
C VAL A 90 -1.33 -5.47 6.78
N ILE A 91 -0.20 -6.14 6.56
CA ILE A 91 0.22 -6.57 5.22
C ILE A 91 0.19 -8.09 5.12
N GLY A 92 -0.69 -8.59 4.27
CA GLY A 92 -0.79 -10.00 3.91
C GLY A 92 0.05 -10.32 2.69
N SER A 93 1.30 -10.70 2.90
CA SER A 93 2.25 -11.05 1.84
C SER A 93 2.58 -12.55 1.83
N PRO A 94 1.99 -13.38 0.94
CA PRO A 94 2.52 -14.72 0.69
C PRO A 94 3.92 -14.63 0.06
N MET A 95 4.69 -15.71 0.15
CA MET A 95 5.98 -15.81 -0.54
C MET A 95 5.81 -16.49 -1.89
N TYR A 96 6.10 -15.76 -2.97
CA TYR A 96 6.20 -16.31 -4.32
C TYR A 96 7.64 -16.20 -4.78
N ASN A 97 8.25 -17.32 -5.16
CA ASN A 97 9.64 -17.37 -5.65
C ASN A 97 10.62 -16.62 -4.73
N LEU A 98 10.53 -16.87 -3.41
CA LEU A 98 11.39 -16.27 -2.38
C LEU A 98 11.26 -14.75 -2.20
N ASN A 99 10.17 -14.14 -2.69
CA ASN A 99 9.91 -12.71 -2.54
C ASN A 99 8.42 -12.41 -2.25
N VAL A 100 8.12 -11.13 -2.00
CA VAL A 100 6.75 -10.61 -1.93
C VAL A 100 6.10 -10.63 -3.32
N PRO A 101 4.75 -10.65 -3.42
CA PRO A 101 4.08 -10.57 -4.71
C PRO A 101 4.35 -9.23 -5.40
N THR A 102 4.45 -9.23 -6.72
CA THR A 102 4.69 -8.02 -7.53
C THR A 102 3.69 -6.91 -7.22
N GLN A 103 2.42 -7.26 -6.96
CA GLN A 103 1.37 -6.30 -6.64
C GLN A 103 1.66 -5.53 -5.34
N LEU A 104 2.26 -6.18 -4.34
CA LEU A 104 2.72 -5.50 -3.13
C LEU A 104 3.91 -4.58 -3.42
N LYS A 105 4.83 -5.02 -4.28
CA LYS A 105 5.95 -4.17 -4.70
C LYS A 105 5.48 -2.92 -5.46
N ASN A 106 4.49 -3.04 -6.35
CA ASN A 106 3.91 -1.88 -7.04
C ASN A 106 3.28 -0.90 -6.05
N TRP A 107 2.62 -1.39 -5.00
CA TRP A 107 2.10 -0.53 -3.94
C TRP A 107 3.22 0.22 -3.22
N PHE A 108 4.33 -0.46 -2.86
CA PHE A 108 5.50 0.21 -2.27
C PHE A 108 6.04 1.32 -3.16
N ASP A 109 6.12 1.11 -4.47
CA ASP A 109 6.62 2.13 -5.41
C ASP A 109 5.72 3.37 -5.45
N LEU A 110 4.41 3.22 -5.26
CA LEU A 110 3.47 4.34 -5.23
C LEU A 110 3.47 5.08 -3.90
N VAL A 111 3.72 4.41 -2.76
CA VAL A 111 3.69 5.08 -1.45
C VAL A 111 5.04 5.60 -1.00
N ALA A 112 6.16 5.07 -1.49
CA ALA A 112 7.50 5.51 -1.14
C ALA A 112 7.91 6.77 -1.94
N ARG A 113 7.40 7.94 -1.54
CA ARG A 113 7.65 9.23 -2.20
C ARG A 113 8.41 10.21 -1.31
N ALA A 114 9.46 10.80 -1.88
CA ALA A 114 10.30 11.77 -1.19
C ALA A 114 9.48 13.01 -0.82
N ARG A 115 9.73 13.55 0.37
CA ARG A 115 8.99 14.65 1.02
C ARG A 115 7.54 14.32 1.36
N GLN A 116 7.06 13.10 1.07
CA GLN A 116 5.72 12.64 1.42
C GLN A 116 5.74 11.60 2.53
N THR A 117 6.43 10.47 2.33
CA THR A 117 6.52 9.35 3.28
C THR A 117 7.95 9.09 3.76
N PHE A 118 8.94 9.71 3.12
CA PHE A 118 10.31 9.78 3.61
C PHE A 118 10.98 11.09 3.19
N ARG A 119 12.10 11.45 3.82
CA ARG A 119 12.99 12.53 3.39
C ARG A 119 14.45 12.08 3.36
N TYR A 120 15.26 12.71 2.53
CA TYR A 120 16.71 12.51 2.58
C TYR A 120 17.30 13.31 3.76
N THR A 121 18.26 12.70 4.46
CA THR A 121 19.14 13.39 5.41
C THR A 121 20.57 13.38 4.85
N GLU A 122 21.53 13.93 5.59
CA GLU A 122 22.94 13.89 5.22
C GLU A 122 23.50 12.45 5.15
N THR A 123 22.93 11.51 5.91
CA THR A 123 23.48 10.16 6.07
C THR A 123 22.59 9.04 5.54
N TYR A 124 21.26 9.16 5.68
CA TYR A 124 20.31 8.12 5.24
C TYR A 124 18.89 8.66 5.02
N PRO A 125 18.03 7.99 4.23
CA PRO A 125 16.62 8.33 4.17
C PRO A 125 15.90 8.10 5.51
N GLN A 126 15.11 9.07 5.97
CA GLN A 126 14.30 8.98 7.18
C GLN A 126 12.81 8.88 6.82
N GLY A 127 12.10 7.90 7.37
CA GLY A 127 10.64 7.77 7.23
C GLY A 127 9.88 8.91 7.91
N LEU A 128 8.71 9.26 7.37
CA LEU A 128 7.80 10.32 7.84
C LEU A 128 6.41 9.81 8.21
N VAL A 129 6.20 8.50 8.07
CA VAL A 129 4.97 7.77 8.36
C VAL A 129 5.30 6.56 9.22
#